data_AF-A0A2N6BU48-F1
#
_entry.id   AF-A0A2N6BU48-F1
#
_cell.length_a   1.000
_cell.length_b   1.000
_cell.length_c   1.000
_cell.angle_alpha   90.00
_cell.angle_beta   90.00
_cell.angle_gamma   90.00
#
_symmetry.space_group_name_H-M   'P 1'
#
loop_
_entity.id
_entity.type
_entity.pdbx_description
1 polymer ?
#
loop_
_entity_poly.entity_id
_entity_poly.type
_entity_poly.pdbx_seq_one_letter_code
_entity_poly.pdbx_strand_id
1 'polypeptide(L)'
;MNHRFLKRLLPLACAAALLATGCGQHEPVQAGNAAAADAAVEAKKQENVLKGKIVGKSNKAKTISIEVGKGDKAKTQMVKFNDATQGIEHAAKGEAAIIEFTGEGKDRMATVIKPKLAKLPAGTSEMKPAELIAAINSGRKMVLVDCRPSPRYHEGSIPGAINIPVPAMAEKAPMLLPKDKDIQLVFFCGGPT
;
A
#
# COMPACT_ATOMS: atom_id res chain seq x y z
N MET A 1 -34.68 54.96 -1.32
CA MET A 1 -34.81 56.25 -0.62
C MET A 1 -34.55 56.02 0.86
N ASN A 2 -33.31 56.21 1.32
CA ASN A 2 -32.74 57.46 1.85
C ASN A 2 -33.31 57.86 3.22
N HIS A 3 -32.51 57.68 4.29
CA HIS A 3 -31.85 58.75 5.08
C HIS A 3 -31.44 58.21 6.46
N ARG A 4 -30.14 58.06 6.73
CA ARG A 4 -29.20 59.02 7.36
C ARG A 4 -29.30 59.11 8.89
N PHE A 5 -28.12 58.92 9.50
CA PHE A 5 -27.58 59.67 10.65
C PHE A 5 -28.10 59.34 12.06
N LEU A 6 -27.25 58.74 12.89
CA LEU A 6 -26.78 59.47 14.07
C LEU A 6 -25.39 59.01 14.56
N LYS A 7 -24.50 59.99 14.68
CA LYS A 7 -23.14 59.94 15.19
C LYS A 7 -23.13 60.15 16.71
N ARG A 8 -22.18 59.53 17.40
CA ARG A 8 -21.47 60.01 18.61
C ARG A 8 -20.00 59.55 18.41
N LEU A 9 -18.99 60.37 18.04
CA LEU A 9 -18.32 61.49 18.75
C LEU A 9 -18.04 61.14 20.22
N LEU A 10 -16.83 61.16 20.81
CA LEU A 10 -15.48 61.64 20.40
C LEU A 10 -14.45 61.11 21.50
N PRO A 11 -13.20 61.62 21.71
CA PRO A 11 -11.90 60.94 21.47
C PRO A 11 -10.89 61.01 22.67
N LEU A 12 -9.64 60.55 22.49
CA LEU A 12 -8.33 61.11 22.98
C LEU A 12 -7.29 59.95 22.90
N ALA A 13 -6.35 59.87 21.97
CA ALA A 13 -5.16 60.71 21.70
C ALA A 13 -4.00 60.54 22.71
N CYS A 14 -2.85 60.07 22.19
CA CYS A 14 -1.43 60.24 22.59
C CYS A 14 -0.67 58.95 22.15
N ALA A 15 -0.09 58.79 20.96
CA ALA A 15 0.90 59.57 20.20
C ALA A 15 2.27 59.72 20.91
N ALA A 16 3.28 58.99 20.41
CA ALA A 16 4.70 59.36 20.21
C ALA A 16 5.54 58.07 20.11
N ALA A 17 5.91 57.55 18.95
CA ALA A 17 6.93 58.02 17.99
C ALA A 17 8.37 57.94 18.53
N LEU A 18 9.17 57.04 17.94
CA LEU A 18 10.61 57.24 17.76
C LEU A 18 11.01 56.63 16.41
N LEU A 19 11.27 57.53 15.48
CA LEU A 19 11.79 57.32 14.13
C LEU A 19 13.30 57.11 14.20
N ALA A 20 13.81 56.14 13.45
CA ALA A 20 15.14 56.24 12.87
C ALA A 20 15.05 55.84 11.39
N THR A 21 15.06 56.88 10.56
CA THR A 21 15.18 56.84 9.11
C THR A 21 16.57 56.37 8.71
N GLY A 22 16.65 55.30 7.93
CA GLY A 22 17.81 54.93 7.14
C GLY A 22 17.36 54.63 5.71
N CYS A 23 17.57 55.57 4.80
CA CYS A 23 17.27 55.43 3.37
C CYS A 23 18.18 54.37 2.74
N GLY A 24 17.58 53.32 2.20
CA GLY A 24 18.21 52.41 1.24
C GLY A 24 17.18 52.09 0.17
N GLN A 25 17.33 52.69 -1.00
CA GLN A 25 16.45 52.52 -2.15
C GLN A 25 16.51 51.07 -2.65
N HIS A 26 15.37 50.39 -2.78
CA HIS A 26 15.19 49.31 -3.75
C HIS A 26 13.71 48.95 -3.93
N GLU A 27 13.16 49.32 -5.07
CA GLU A 27 12.16 48.52 -5.80
C GLU A 27 12.84 48.03 -7.10
N PRO A 28 12.29 47.04 -7.82
CA PRO A 28 11.68 45.78 -7.38
C PRO A 28 12.44 44.60 -8.01
N VAL A 29 12.82 43.58 -7.24
CA VAL A 29 13.35 42.35 -7.83
C VAL A 29 12.25 41.30 -7.85
N GLN A 30 11.81 40.97 -9.06
CA GLN A 30 11.01 39.78 -9.36
C GLN A 30 11.69 38.55 -8.74
N ALA A 31 11.08 37.97 -7.72
CA ALA A 31 11.33 36.60 -7.31
C ALA A 31 10.20 35.75 -7.89
N GLY A 32 10.48 35.14 -9.04
CA GLY A 32 9.57 34.23 -9.72
C GLY A 32 9.17 33.03 -8.86
N ASN A 33 7.90 32.66 -8.99
CA ASN A 33 7.42 31.29 -9.03
C ASN A 33 8.05 30.27 -8.06
N ALA A 34 7.88 30.49 -6.75
CA ALA A 34 7.90 29.42 -5.76
C ALA A 34 6.55 28.67 -5.77
N ALA A 35 6.23 28.06 -6.92
CA ALA A 35 5.06 27.20 -7.10
C ALA A 35 5.28 26.29 -8.33
N ALA A 36 6.42 25.61 -8.38
CA ALA A 36 6.71 24.59 -9.39
C ALA A 36 7.91 23.73 -8.96
N ALA A 37 7.82 23.06 -7.81
CA ALA A 37 8.84 22.08 -7.40
C ALA A 37 8.27 20.85 -6.68
N ASP A 38 6.96 20.62 -6.71
CA ASP A 38 6.32 19.45 -6.08
C ASP A 38 5.30 18.74 -7.00
N ALA A 39 5.42 18.93 -8.32
CA ALA A 39 4.53 18.30 -9.30
C ALA A 39 5.29 17.63 -10.46
N ALA A 40 6.53 17.17 -10.21
CA ALA A 40 7.36 16.50 -11.22
C ALA A 40 8.07 15.24 -10.71
N VAL A 41 7.56 14.60 -9.65
CA VAL A 41 8.03 13.26 -9.21
C VAL A 41 6.97 12.17 -9.42
N GLU A 42 5.72 12.52 -9.70
CA GLU A 42 4.61 11.54 -9.77
C GLU A 42 4.31 10.96 -11.17
N ALA A 43 5.09 11.28 -12.21
CA ALA A 43 4.77 10.85 -13.59
C ALA A 43 5.83 10.01 -14.33
N LYS A 44 6.85 9.44 -13.64
CA LYS A 44 7.85 8.55 -14.28
C LYS A 44 8.09 7.19 -13.60
N LYS A 45 7.26 6.77 -12.62
CA LYS A 45 7.48 5.52 -11.87
C LYS A 45 6.77 4.28 -12.44
N GLN A 46 6.05 4.40 -13.56
CA GLN A 46 5.25 3.28 -14.11
C GLN A 46 5.92 2.45 -15.20
N GLU A 47 7.06 2.87 -15.79
CA GLU A 47 7.72 2.09 -16.85
C GLU A 47 8.69 1.01 -16.34
N ASN A 48 9.25 1.16 -15.13
CA ASN A 48 10.26 0.23 -14.62
C ASN A 48 9.72 -0.83 -13.64
N VAL A 49 8.53 -1.37 -13.93
CA VAL A 49 7.93 -2.42 -13.09
C VAL A 49 7.59 -3.64 -13.93
N LEU A 50 8.21 -4.79 -13.62
CA LEU A 50 7.85 -6.08 -14.20
C LEU A 50 6.90 -6.81 -13.26
N LYS A 51 5.74 -7.23 -13.77
CA LYS A 51 4.74 -8.00 -13.03
C LYS A 51 4.54 -9.33 -13.72
N GLY A 52 4.84 -10.42 -13.05
CA GLY A 52 4.93 -11.70 -13.74
C GLY A 52 5.25 -12.87 -12.83
N LYS A 53 5.36 -14.05 -13.43
CA LYS A 53 5.78 -15.26 -12.75
C LYS A 53 7.29 -15.38 -12.85
N ILE A 54 7.95 -15.68 -11.75
CA ILE A 54 9.39 -15.93 -11.75
C ILE A 54 9.64 -17.33 -12.31
N VAL A 55 10.35 -17.39 -13.43
CA VAL A 55 10.68 -18.66 -14.09
C VAL A 55 12.05 -19.19 -13.66
N GLY A 56 12.91 -18.33 -13.12
CA GLY A 56 14.18 -18.75 -12.55
C GLY A 56 14.90 -17.64 -11.78
N LYS A 57 15.73 -18.04 -10.82
CA LYS A 57 16.68 -17.18 -10.09
C LYS A 57 18.06 -17.85 -10.12
N SER A 58 19.09 -17.11 -10.49
CA SER A 58 20.49 -17.54 -10.43
C SER A 58 21.25 -16.67 -9.44
N ASN A 59 21.57 -17.24 -8.27
CA ASN A 59 22.38 -16.54 -7.26
C ASN A 59 23.83 -16.32 -7.74
N LYS A 60 24.37 -17.25 -8.54
CA LYS A 60 25.73 -17.15 -9.08
C LYS A 60 25.86 -16.04 -10.13
N ALA A 61 24.86 -15.89 -11.00
CA ALA A 61 24.85 -14.85 -12.03
C ALA A 61 24.20 -13.54 -11.54
N LYS A 62 23.66 -13.53 -10.32
CA LYS A 62 22.81 -12.47 -9.75
C LYS A 62 21.72 -12.01 -10.73
N THR A 63 20.95 -12.96 -11.28
CA THR A 63 19.86 -12.69 -12.24
C THR A 63 18.54 -13.36 -11.86
N ILE A 64 17.44 -12.69 -12.20
CA ILE A 64 16.07 -13.17 -12.09
C ILE A 64 15.42 -13.12 -13.47
N SER A 65 14.81 -14.22 -13.86
CA SER A 65 14.01 -14.33 -15.08
C SER A 65 12.53 -14.29 -14.70
N ILE A 66 11.81 -13.29 -15.22
CA ILE A 66 10.39 -13.07 -14.97
C ILE A 66 9.62 -13.10 -16.29
N GLU A 67 8.56 -13.89 -16.32
CA GLU A 67 7.65 -13.97 -17.45
C GLU A 67 6.55 -12.91 -17.29
N VAL A 68 6.55 -11.92 -18.19
CA VAL A 68 5.64 -10.78 -18.16
C VAL A 68 4.66 -10.90 -19.33
N GLY A 69 3.36 -10.92 -19.03
CA GLY A 69 2.29 -11.06 -20.01
C GLY A 69 1.27 -12.13 -19.61
N LYS A 70 0.35 -12.46 -20.52
CA LYS A 70 -0.63 -13.54 -20.38
C LYS A 70 -0.65 -14.36 -21.67
N GLY A 71 -0.68 -15.69 -21.56
CA GLY A 71 -0.79 -16.60 -22.71
C GLY A 71 0.36 -16.44 -23.71
N ASP A 72 0.07 -16.54 -25.00
CA ASP A 72 1.06 -16.54 -26.09
C ASP A 72 1.86 -15.23 -26.24
N LYS A 73 1.44 -14.16 -25.55
CA LYS A 73 2.14 -12.87 -25.52
C LYS A 73 3.11 -12.75 -24.34
N ALA A 74 3.26 -13.79 -23.54
CA ALA A 74 4.19 -13.83 -22.42
C ALA A 74 5.64 -13.74 -22.93
N LYS A 75 6.41 -12.78 -22.39
CA LYS A 75 7.81 -12.59 -22.70
C LYS A 75 8.65 -12.77 -21.45
N THR A 76 9.64 -13.65 -21.53
CA THR A 76 10.64 -13.80 -20.48
C THR A 76 11.60 -12.62 -20.53
N GLN A 77 11.65 -11.86 -19.43
CA GLN A 77 12.53 -10.73 -19.24
C GLN A 77 13.51 -11.04 -18.12
N MET A 78 14.77 -10.67 -18.33
CA MET A 78 15.84 -10.88 -17.36
C MET A 78 16.14 -9.57 -16.64
N VAL A 79 16.33 -9.65 -15.32
CA VAL A 79 16.71 -8.53 -14.46
C VAL A 79 17.86 -8.97 -13.57
N LYS A 80 18.92 -8.16 -13.49
CA LYS A 80 20.04 -8.38 -12.55
C LYS A 80 19.61 -7.95 -11.15
N PHE A 81 20.13 -8.57 -10.10
CA PHE A 81 19.97 -8.10 -8.72
C PHE A 81 21.35 -7.97 -8.07
N ASN A 82 21.41 -7.28 -6.95
CA ASN A 82 22.62 -7.17 -6.16
C ASN A 82 22.26 -7.23 -4.67
N ASP A 83 23.26 -7.02 -3.82
CA ASP A 83 23.07 -7.14 -2.37
C ASP A 83 22.28 -5.95 -1.78
N ALA A 84 22.06 -4.89 -2.57
CA ALA A 84 21.18 -3.77 -2.24
C ALA A 84 19.72 -4.00 -2.69
N THR A 85 19.44 -5.04 -3.48
CA THR A 85 18.07 -5.39 -3.87
C THR A 85 17.30 -5.90 -2.66
N GLN A 86 16.15 -5.29 -2.38
CA GLN A 86 15.28 -5.70 -1.27
C GLN A 86 14.29 -6.77 -1.72
N GLY A 87 14.03 -7.78 -0.87
CA GLY A 87 13.00 -8.80 -1.12
C GLY A 87 13.42 -9.96 -2.04
N ILE A 88 14.72 -10.26 -2.15
CA ILE A 88 15.26 -11.36 -2.98
C ILE A 88 14.70 -12.74 -2.55
N GLU A 89 14.28 -12.86 -1.30
CA GLU A 89 13.56 -14.01 -0.74
C GLU A 89 12.24 -14.28 -1.45
N HIS A 90 11.53 -13.24 -1.91
CA HIS A 90 10.29 -13.34 -2.67
C HIS A 90 10.52 -13.66 -4.15
N ALA A 91 11.79 -13.80 -4.56
CA ALA A 91 12.17 -14.17 -5.91
C ALA A 91 12.26 -15.69 -6.12
N ALA A 92 11.30 -16.45 -5.58
CA ALA A 92 11.29 -17.91 -5.70
C ALA A 92 10.68 -18.36 -7.04
N LYS A 93 11.24 -19.43 -7.61
CA LYS A 93 10.78 -19.98 -8.89
C LYS A 93 9.34 -20.48 -8.74
N GLY A 94 8.48 -20.04 -9.66
CA GLY A 94 7.07 -20.40 -9.68
C GLY A 94 6.15 -19.36 -9.06
N GLU A 95 6.69 -18.43 -8.25
CA GLU A 95 5.91 -17.40 -7.58
C GLU A 95 5.65 -16.19 -8.46
N ALA A 96 4.50 -15.56 -8.25
CA ALA A 96 4.18 -14.29 -8.88
C ALA A 96 4.85 -13.16 -8.09
N ALA A 97 5.59 -12.30 -8.78
CA ALA A 97 6.29 -11.18 -8.17
C ALA A 97 6.09 -9.88 -8.96
N ILE A 98 6.30 -8.78 -8.25
CA ILE A 98 6.42 -7.42 -8.76
C ILE A 98 7.88 -7.02 -8.55
N ILE A 99 8.59 -6.79 -9.64
CA ILE A 99 9.99 -6.36 -9.61
C ILE A 99 10.03 -4.90 -10.05
N GLU A 100 10.36 -4.02 -9.12
CA GLU A 100 10.77 -2.64 -9.42
C GLU A 100 12.25 -2.68 -9.83
N PHE A 101 12.59 -2.09 -10.97
CA PHE A 101 13.97 -2.06 -11.47
C PHE A 101 14.38 -0.65 -11.91
N THR A 102 15.67 -0.47 -12.15
CA THR A 102 16.25 0.74 -12.73
C THR A 102 17.14 0.37 -13.92
N GLY A 103 17.23 1.24 -14.92
CA GLY A 103 18.01 1.01 -16.13
C GLY A 103 17.20 0.42 -17.30
N GLU A 104 17.81 0.42 -18.48
CA GLU A 104 17.16 0.02 -19.74
C GLU A 104 17.87 -1.16 -20.41
N GLY A 105 17.16 -1.86 -21.29
CA GLY A 105 17.73 -2.96 -22.07
C GLY A 105 18.29 -4.12 -21.21
N LYS A 106 19.58 -4.40 -21.36
CA LYS A 106 20.29 -5.54 -20.73
C LYS A 106 20.82 -5.24 -19.32
N ASP A 107 20.78 -3.99 -18.87
CA ASP A 107 21.36 -3.55 -17.60
C ASP A 107 20.31 -3.17 -16.55
N ARG A 108 19.14 -3.79 -16.65
CA ARG A 108 18.09 -3.67 -15.64
C ARG A 108 18.56 -4.24 -14.31
N MET A 109 18.52 -3.41 -13.28
CA MET A 109 18.86 -3.76 -11.90
C MET A 109 17.61 -3.73 -11.02
N ALA A 110 17.27 -4.83 -10.37
CA ALA A 110 16.16 -4.91 -9.43
C ALA A 110 16.48 -4.06 -8.19
N THR A 111 15.54 -3.21 -7.81
CA THR A 111 15.61 -2.42 -6.58
C THR A 111 14.78 -3.09 -5.48
N VAL A 112 13.55 -3.46 -5.81
CA VAL A 112 12.59 -4.05 -4.86
C VAL A 112 11.83 -5.18 -5.53
N ILE A 113 11.77 -6.32 -4.87
CA ILE A 113 11.01 -7.50 -5.30
C ILE A 113 9.96 -7.78 -4.25
N LYS A 114 8.69 -7.74 -4.65
CA LYS A 114 7.54 -8.01 -3.76
C LYS A 114 6.72 -9.17 -4.30
N PRO A 115 6.15 -10.03 -3.46
CA PRO A 115 5.20 -11.03 -3.90
C PRO A 115 3.98 -10.33 -4.50
N LYS A 116 3.51 -10.83 -5.64
CA LYS A 116 2.27 -10.35 -6.25
C LYS A 116 1.11 -11.11 -5.63
N LEU A 117 0.62 -10.59 -4.51
CA LEU A 117 -0.60 -11.09 -3.90
C LEU A 117 -1.79 -10.85 -4.84
N ALA A 118 -2.70 -11.82 -4.89
CA ALA A 118 -3.95 -11.66 -5.62
C ALA A 118 -4.74 -10.50 -5.01
N LYS A 119 -5.38 -9.69 -5.86
CA LYS A 119 -6.29 -8.64 -5.36
C LYS A 119 -7.47 -9.33 -4.67
N LEU A 120 -7.82 -8.83 -3.49
CA LEU A 120 -9.01 -9.28 -2.78
C LEU A 120 -10.28 -9.02 -3.62
N PRO A 121 -11.29 -9.89 -3.52
CA PRO A 121 -12.57 -9.69 -4.21
C PRO A 121 -13.25 -8.39 -3.74
N ALA A 122 -14.09 -7.82 -4.61
CA ALA A 122 -14.85 -6.62 -4.25
C ALA A 122 -15.76 -6.91 -3.04
N GLY A 123 -15.80 -5.98 -2.09
CA GLY A 123 -16.60 -6.12 -0.87
C GLY A 123 -15.93 -6.86 0.28
N THR A 124 -14.65 -7.24 0.15
CA THR A 124 -13.85 -7.74 1.28
C THR A 124 -12.77 -6.75 1.67
N SER A 125 -12.44 -6.72 2.95
CA SER A 125 -11.35 -5.91 3.52
C SER A 125 -10.26 -6.82 4.07
N GLU A 126 -9.02 -6.36 3.99
CA GLU A 126 -7.90 -6.98 4.68
C GLU A 126 -7.87 -6.51 6.14
N MET A 127 -7.57 -7.43 7.06
CA MET A 127 -7.35 -7.14 8.47
C MET A 127 -5.94 -7.60 8.84
N LYS A 128 -5.16 -6.72 9.48
CA LYS A 128 -3.79 -7.04 9.89
C LYS A 128 -3.79 -7.88 11.18
N PRO A 129 -2.74 -8.69 11.44
CA PRO A 129 -2.67 -9.49 12.65
C PRO A 129 -2.82 -8.69 13.96
N ALA A 130 -2.19 -7.51 14.05
CA ALA A 130 -2.28 -6.65 15.22
C ALA A 130 -3.72 -6.15 15.47
N GLU A 131 -4.45 -5.83 14.40
CA GLU A 131 -5.85 -5.41 14.48
C GLU A 131 -6.76 -6.56 14.90
N LEU A 132 -6.53 -7.76 14.36
CA LEU A 132 -7.28 -8.96 14.75
C LEU A 132 -7.09 -9.28 16.24
N ILE A 133 -5.85 -9.22 16.74
CA ILE A 133 -5.56 -9.43 18.16
C ILE A 133 -6.28 -8.40 19.03
N ALA A 134 -6.26 -7.12 18.65
CA ALA A 134 -6.99 -6.08 19.37
C ALA A 134 -8.50 -6.34 19.37
N ALA A 135 -9.07 -6.76 18.23
CA ALA A 135 -10.48 -7.11 18.12
C ALA A 135 -10.87 -8.29 19.03
N ILE A 136 -10.04 -9.34 19.07
CA ILE A 136 -10.24 -10.51 19.95
C ILE A 136 -10.20 -10.08 21.41
N ASN A 137 -9.18 -9.33 21.81
CA ASN A 137 -8.99 -8.88 23.19
C ASN A 137 -10.11 -7.93 23.66
N SER A 138 -10.70 -7.15 22.74
CA SER A 138 -11.85 -6.28 23.04
C SER A 138 -13.19 -7.02 23.13
N GLY A 139 -13.25 -8.31 22.82
CA GLY A 139 -14.50 -9.07 22.78
C GLY A 139 -15.43 -8.68 21.63
N ARG A 140 -14.89 -8.11 20.53
CA ARG A 140 -15.69 -7.73 19.36
C ARG A 140 -16.40 -8.98 18.79
N LYS A 141 -17.71 -8.89 18.56
CA LYS A 141 -18.50 -9.98 17.99
C LYS A 141 -18.06 -10.25 16.55
N MET A 142 -17.44 -11.41 16.32
CA MET A 142 -17.01 -11.88 15.01
C MET A 142 -16.89 -13.41 15.00
N VAL A 143 -16.88 -14.01 13.81
CA VAL A 143 -16.60 -15.44 13.62
C VAL A 143 -15.26 -15.58 12.91
N LEU A 144 -14.35 -16.32 13.52
CA LEU A 144 -13.05 -16.63 12.94
C LEU A 144 -13.13 -17.95 12.16
N VAL A 145 -12.67 -17.96 10.92
CA VAL A 145 -12.74 -19.13 10.03
C VAL A 145 -11.34 -19.49 9.54
N ASP A 146 -10.85 -20.65 9.98
CA ASP A 146 -9.58 -21.21 9.53
C ASP A 146 -9.80 -22.00 8.23
N CYS A 147 -9.24 -21.49 7.12
CA CYS A 147 -9.40 -22.07 5.79
C CYS A 147 -8.39 -23.16 5.47
N ARG A 148 -7.48 -23.48 6.40
CA ARG A 148 -6.42 -24.49 6.21
C ARG A 148 -7.00 -25.92 6.25
N PRO A 149 -6.28 -26.92 5.70
CA PRO A 149 -6.66 -28.33 5.86
C PRO A 149 -6.77 -28.75 7.33
N SER A 150 -7.71 -29.65 7.65
CA SER A 150 -7.99 -30.13 9.02
C SER A 150 -6.73 -30.49 9.82
N PRO A 151 -5.73 -31.20 9.27
CA PRO A 151 -4.51 -31.52 10.02
C PRO A 151 -3.78 -30.27 10.54
N ARG A 152 -3.67 -29.21 9.73
CA ARG A 152 -3.03 -27.94 10.13
C ARG A 152 -3.83 -27.18 11.18
N TYR A 153 -5.15 -27.27 11.15
CA TYR A 153 -6.02 -26.72 12.19
C TYR A 153 -5.81 -27.44 13.52
N HIS A 154 -5.73 -28.78 13.51
CA HIS A 154 -5.54 -29.59 14.71
C HIS A 154 -4.15 -29.45 15.33
N GLU A 155 -3.13 -29.10 14.56
CA GLU A 155 -1.80 -28.75 15.08
C GLU A 155 -1.80 -27.44 15.89
N GLY A 156 -2.77 -26.57 15.64
CA GLY A 156 -2.91 -25.30 16.33
C GLY A 156 -3.62 -24.26 15.45
N SER A 157 -4.62 -23.60 16.02
CA SER A 157 -5.37 -22.52 15.37
C SER A 157 -5.71 -21.42 16.38
N ILE A 158 -6.22 -20.30 15.87
CA ILE A 158 -6.65 -19.19 16.73
C ILE A 158 -7.82 -19.68 17.60
N PRO A 159 -7.77 -19.48 18.93
CA PRO A 159 -8.84 -19.92 19.81
C PRO A 159 -10.22 -19.39 19.38
N GLY A 160 -11.22 -20.27 19.34
CA GLY A 160 -12.58 -19.94 18.91
C GLY A 160 -12.80 -19.94 17.39
N ALA A 161 -11.77 -20.20 16.58
CA ALA A 161 -11.94 -20.37 15.15
C ALA A 161 -12.64 -21.68 14.79
N ILE A 162 -13.48 -21.65 13.75
CA ILE A 162 -14.05 -22.85 13.13
C ILE A 162 -13.23 -23.24 11.90
N ASN A 163 -12.99 -24.53 11.70
CA ASN A 163 -12.26 -25.00 10.52
C ASN A 163 -13.21 -25.24 9.34
N ILE A 164 -12.99 -24.50 8.25
CA ILE A 164 -13.68 -24.70 6.97
C ILE A 164 -12.63 -24.73 5.86
N PRO A 165 -12.03 -25.90 5.57
CA PRO A 165 -11.03 -26.01 4.53
C PRO A 165 -11.56 -25.56 3.16
N VAL A 166 -10.73 -24.85 2.39
CA VAL A 166 -11.11 -24.34 1.05
C VAL A 166 -11.81 -25.38 0.17
N PRO A 167 -11.33 -26.65 0.05
CA PRO A 167 -11.99 -27.66 -0.79
C PRO A 167 -13.41 -28.02 -0.34
N ALA A 168 -13.74 -27.85 0.93
CA ALA A 168 -15.05 -28.17 1.51
C ALA A 168 -15.91 -26.92 1.78
N MET A 169 -15.43 -25.72 1.42
CA MET A 169 -16.05 -24.45 1.81
C MET A 169 -17.45 -24.30 1.24
N ALA A 170 -17.66 -24.65 -0.03
CA ALA A 170 -18.98 -24.55 -0.67
C ALA A 170 -20.04 -25.43 0.00
N GLU A 171 -19.64 -26.60 0.51
CA GLU A 171 -20.54 -27.55 1.16
C GLU A 171 -20.77 -27.21 2.64
N LYS A 172 -19.69 -26.89 3.37
CA LYS A 172 -19.74 -26.73 4.83
C LYS A 172 -20.12 -25.32 5.28
N ALA A 173 -19.76 -24.28 4.52
CA ALA A 173 -20.03 -22.89 4.92
C ALA A 173 -21.53 -22.61 5.15
N PRO A 174 -22.47 -23.08 4.32
CA PRO A 174 -23.91 -22.87 4.56
C PRO A 174 -24.43 -23.50 5.86
N MET A 175 -23.75 -24.54 6.37
CA MET A 175 -24.15 -25.25 7.59
C MET A 175 -23.49 -24.69 8.85
N LEU A 176 -22.27 -24.16 8.72
CA LEU A 176 -21.44 -23.74 9.86
C LEU A 176 -21.39 -22.23 10.08
N LEU A 177 -21.59 -21.43 9.04
CA LEU A 177 -21.59 -19.97 9.18
C LEU A 177 -22.93 -19.47 9.73
N PRO A 178 -22.92 -18.35 10.46
CA PRO A 178 -24.16 -17.74 10.94
C PRO A 178 -25.07 -17.33 9.78
N LYS A 179 -26.38 -17.50 9.98
CA LYS A 179 -27.41 -17.02 9.04
C LYS A 179 -27.53 -15.49 9.04
N ASP A 180 -27.19 -14.87 10.15
CA ASP A 180 -27.15 -13.42 10.33
C ASP A 180 -25.98 -12.83 9.53
N LYS A 181 -26.29 -11.98 8.55
CA LYS A 181 -25.33 -11.36 7.64
C LYS A 181 -24.64 -10.13 8.22
N ASP A 182 -25.11 -9.62 9.36
CA ASP A 182 -24.51 -8.48 10.06
C ASP A 182 -23.33 -8.90 10.94
N ILE A 183 -23.11 -10.22 11.11
CA ILE A 183 -21.96 -10.75 11.85
C ILE A 183 -20.71 -10.70 10.97
N GLN A 184 -19.67 -10.02 11.47
CA GLN A 184 -18.38 -9.97 10.81
C GLN A 184 -17.74 -11.37 10.76
N LEU A 185 -17.37 -11.80 9.55
CA LEU A 185 -16.61 -13.01 9.30
C LEU A 185 -15.16 -12.66 9.00
N VAL A 186 -14.22 -13.33 9.67
CA VAL A 186 -12.78 -13.17 9.43
C VAL A 186 -12.21 -14.51 8.97
N PHE A 187 -11.86 -14.59 7.69
CA PHE A 187 -11.24 -15.76 7.10
C PHE A 187 -9.71 -15.61 7.13
N PHE A 188 -9.01 -16.67 7.53
CA PHE A 188 -7.55 -16.70 7.51
C PHE A 188 -7.02 -18.03 6.97
N CYS A 189 -5.78 -18.00 6.50
CA CYS A 189 -5.07 -19.19 6.03
C CYS A 189 -3.60 -19.17 6.51
N GLY A 190 -2.76 -20.09 6.00
CA GLY A 190 -1.32 -20.13 6.31
C GLY A 190 -0.43 -19.45 5.27
N GLY A 191 -1.02 -18.77 4.29
CA GLY A 191 -0.30 -18.11 3.21
C GLY A 191 0.40 -16.82 3.67
N PRO A 192 1.34 -16.32 2.87
CA PRO A 192 2.03 -15.07 3.17
C PRO A 192 1.06 -13.88 3.13
N THR A 193 1.21 -12.97 4.09
CA THR A 193 0.60 -11.62 4.13
C THR A 193 1.59 -10.58 3.63
#